data_AF-A0A536TCF3-F1
#
_entry.id   AF-A0A536TCF3-F1
#
_cell.length_a   1.000
_cell.length_b   1.000
_cell.length_c   1.000
_cell.angle_alpha   90.00
_cell.angle_beta   90.00
_cell.angle_gamma   90.00
#
_symmetry.space_group_name_H-M   'P 1'
#
loop_
_entity.id
_entity.type
_entity.pdbx_description
1 polymer ?
#
loop_
_entity_poly.entity_id
_entity_poly.type
_entity_poly.pdbx_seq_one_letter_code
_entity_poly.pdbx_strand_id
1 'polypeptide(L)'
;MVASPVTLAQCPAPVPVEGAPPPGPLPLFPPDNWWNVDVGSAPVDINSANYIAFINNGGTRHLHPDFGGEASPGSVDIYGMPYAIVDGTQLKQAVTFQYWDESDGVNYSTGQGIPFYPIPAQAVTQPHWVEGGVQPS
;
A
#
# COMPACT_ATOMS: atom_id res chain seq x y z
N MET A 1 -11.46 22.80 37.98
CA MET A 1 -12.01 22.70 36.61
C MET A 1 -10.85 22.37 35.69
N VAL A 2 -10.81 21.17 35.13
CA VAL A 2 -9.76 20.75 34.18
C VAL A 2 -10.30 21.04 32.80
N ALA A 3 -9.61 21.90 32.04
CA ALA A 3 -9.96 22.21 30.67
C ALA A 3 -9.56 21.03 29.77
N SER A 4 -10.53 20.40 29.12
CA SER A 4 -10.28 19.41 28.08
C SER A 4 -9.63 20.09 26.87
N PRO A 5 -8.61 19.50 26.24
CA PRO A 5 -8.11 20.03 24.98
C PRO A 5 -9.20 19.88 23.91
N VAL A 6 -9.48 20.99 23.23
CA VAL A 6 -10.27 20.99 22.00
C VAL A 6 -9.46 20.20 20.97
N THR A 7 -9.94 19.01 20.62
CA THR A 7 -9.45 18.30 19.45
C THR A 7 -9.93 19.10 18.24
N LEU A 8 -9.02 19.88 17.63
CA LEU A 8 -9.28 20.42 16.31
C LEU A 8 -9.45 19.22 15.39
N ALA A 9 -10.65 19.07 14.83
CA ALA A 9 -10.86 18.19 13.68
C ALA A 9 -9.91 18.68 12.58
N GLN A 10 -8.80 17.97 12.39
CA GLN A 10 -7.92 18.21 11.26
C GLN A 10 -8.78 17.96 10.02
N CYS A 11 -9.01 19.01 9.23
CA CYS A 11 -9.41 18.83 7.83
C CYS A 11 -8.47 17.75 7.25
N PRO A 12 -8.99 16.72 6.55
CA PRO A 12 -8.11 15.75 5.92
C PRO A 12 -7.10 16.51 5.06
N ALA A 13 -5.82 16.17 5.19
CA ALA A 13 -4.78 16.77 4.38
C ALA A 13 -5.16 16.61 2.90
N PRO A 14 -4.89 17.61 2.03
CA PRO A 14 -5.17 17.49 0.62
C PRO A 14 -4.44 16.26 0.09
N VAL A 15 -5.21 15.30 -0.42
CA VAL A 15 -4.63 14.14 -1.08
C VAL A 15 -3.93 14.57 -2.37
N PRO A 16 -2.84 13.90 -2.76
CA PRO A 16 -2.32 12.67 -2.16
C PRO A 16 -1.53 12.90 -0.87
N VAL A 17 -1.55 11.92 0.04
CA VAL A 17 -0.76 11.96 1.29
C VAL A 17 -0.05 10.63 1.52
N GLU A 18 1.26 10.68 1.75
CA GLU A 18 2.10 9.53 2.11
C GLU A 18 1.78 9.05 3.54
N GLY A 19 1.65 7.74 3.74
CA GLY A 19 1.54 7.13 5.07
C GLY A 19 0.32 7.56 5.89
N ALA A 20 -0.66 8.22 5.28
CA ALA A 20 -1.85 8.69 5.98
C ALA A 20 -2.72 7.52 6.46
N PRO A 21 -3.38 7.65 7.64
CA PRO A 21 -4.34 6.63 8.06
C PRO A 21 -5.44 6.46 7.00
N PRO A 22 -5.97 5.24 6.80
CA PRO A 22 -7.08 5.01 5.89
C PRO A 22 -8.24 5.96 6.18
N PRO A 23 -8.87 6.55 5.14
CA PRO A 23 -9.95 7.50 5.33
C PRO A 23 -11.15 6.81 6.00
N GLY A 24 -11.78 7.52 6.93
CA GLY A 24 -13.02 7.08 7.56
C GLY A 24 -14.27 7.44 6.74
N PRO A 25 -15.44 6.89 7.11
CA PRO A 25 -15.65 5.93 8.19
C PRO A 25 -15.20 4.50 7.82
N LEU A 26 -14.70 3.75 8.80
CA LEU A 26 -14.40 2.32 8.63
C LEU A 26 -15.67 1.48 8.82
N PRO A 27 -15.77 0.30 8.17
CA PRO A 27 -14.77 -0.37 7.33
C PRO A 27 -14.53 0.33 5.99
N LEU A 28 -13.29 0.29 5.50
CA LEU A 28 -12.88 0.98 4.27
C LEU A 28 -13.61 0.46 3.03
N PHE A 29 -13.90 -0.84 3.01
CA PHE A 29 -14.59 -1.51 1.92
C PHE A 29 -16.06 -1.80 2.26
N PRO A 30 -16.94 -1.92 1.25
CA PRO A 30 -18.31 -2.39 1.43
C PRO A 30 -18.38 -3.70 2.22
N PRO A 31 -19.44 -3.95 3.02
CA PRO A 31 -19.53 -5.14 3.86
C PRO A 31 -19.42 -6.49 3.13
N ASP A 32 -19.76 -6.53 1.85
CA ASP A 32 -19.69 -7.71 0.98
C ASP A 32 -18.35 -7.85 0.22
N ASN A 33 -17.41 -6.93 0.45
CA ASN A 33 -16.08 -7.01 -0.12
C ASN A 33 -15.30 -8.19 0.47
N TRP A 34 -14.55 -8.88 -0.38
CA TRP A 34 -13.70 -10.02 0.00
C TRP A 34 -12.67 -9.71 1.10
N TRP A 35 -12.22 -8.45 1.22
CA TRP A 35 -11.37 -7.99 2.33
C TRP A 35 -12.07 -7.98 3.70
N ASN A 36 -13.40 -8.02 3.74
CA ASN A 36 -14.21 -8.08 4.97
C ASN A 36 -14.73 -9.50 5.28
N VAL A 37 -14.31 -10.52 4.55
CA VAL A 37 -14.77 -11.90 4.76
C VAL A 37 -14.30 -12.39 6.13
N ASP A 38 -15.26 -12.81 6.97
CA ASP A 38 -14.94 -13.47 8.24
C ASP A 38 -14.39 -14.87 7.98
N VAL A 39 -13.12 -15.06 8.33
CA VAL A 39 -12.41 -16.34 8.19
C VAL A 39 -12.23 -17.06 9.53
N GLY A 40 -12.81 -16.57 10.63
CA GLY A 40 -12.63 -17.13 11.96
C GLY A 40 -13.13 -18.57 12.12
N SER A 41 -14.05 -19.00 11.25
CA SER A 41 -14.57 -20.38 11.19
C SER A 41 -14.19 -21.12 9.90
N ALA A 42 -13.33 -20.54 9.07
CA ALA A 42 -12.89 -21.16 7.83
C ALA A 42 -12.15 -22.48 8.12
N PRO A 43 -12.36 -23.55 7.32
CA PRO A 43 -11.60 -24.80 7.48
C PRO A 43 -10.10 -24.55 7.34
N VAL A 44 -9.32 -25.11 8.27
CA VAL A 44 -7.87 -25.12 8.13
C VAL A 44 -7.47 -26.11 7.04
N ASP A 45 -6.62 -25.68 6.12
CA ASP A 45 -6.08 -26.55 5.07
C ASP A 45 -5.31 -27.73 5.69
N ILE A 46 -5.53 -28.95 5.18
CA ILE A 46 -4.92 -30.18 5.70
C ILE A 46 -3.38 -30.13 5.67
N ASN A 47 -2.79 -29.34 4.78
CA ASN A 47 -1.37 -29.17 4.60
C ASN A 47 -0.78 -27.99 5.41
N SER A 48 -1.62 -27.28 6.19
CA SER A 48 -1.22 -26.10 6.97
C SER A 48 0.02 -26.34 7.85
N ALA A 49 0.08 -27.49 8.52
CA ALA A 49 1.24 -27.85 9.35
C ALA A 49 2.55 -27.93 8.55
N ASN A 50 2.49 -28.41 7.30
CA ASN A 50 3.68 -28.48 6.43
C ASN A 50 4.09 -27.09 5.93
N TYR A 51 3.14 -26.21 5.62
CA TYR A 51 3.45 -24.81 5.27
C TYR A 51 4.12 -24.07 6.44
N ILE A 52 3.60 -24.23 7.65
CA ILE A 52 4.19 -23.64 8.86
C ILE A 52 5.58 -24.20 9.12
N ALA A 53 5.78 -25.52 8.98
CA ALA A 53 7.09 -26.15 9.12
C ALA A 53 8.09 -25.65 8.07
N PHE A 54 7.65 -25.48 6.82
CA PHE A 54 8.45 -24.93 5.74
C PHE A 54 8.86 -23.48 6.00
N ILE A 55 7.93 -22.61 6.41
CA ILE A 55 8.20 -21.20 6.75
C ILE A 55 9.23 -21.11 7.88
N ASN A 56 9.08 -21.96 8.90
CA ASN A 56 10.00 -22.03 10.03
C ASN A 56 11.37 -22.63 9.65
N ASN A 57 11.44 -23.52 8.64
CA ASN A 57 12.67 -24.15 8.13
C ASN A 57 13.64 -24.52 9.27
N GLY A 58 13.17 -25.41 10.15
CA GLY A 58 13.93 -26.01 11.26
C GLY A 58 13.77 -25.35 12.65
N GLY A 59 13.06 -24.22 12.77
CA GLY A 59 12.78 -23.58 14.07
C GLY A 59 11.97 -22.28 13.93
N THR A 60 11.57 -21.65 15.02
CA THR A 60 10.80 -20.39 14.94
C THR A 60 11.60 -19.29 14.25
N ARG A 61 11.09 -18.76 13.12
CA ARG A 61 11.69 -17.62 12.41
C ARG A 61 10.99 -16.32 12.73
N HIS A 62 11.77 -15.25 12.79
CA HIS A 62 11.23 -13.90 12.72
C HIS A 62 10.94 -13.59 11.26
N LEU A 63 9.68 -13.28 10.97
CA LEU A 63 9.30 -12.70 9.69
C LEU A 63 9.69 -11.22 9.70
N HIS A 64 10.20 -10.73 8.58
CA HIS A 64 10.43 -9.32 8.37
C HIS A 64 9.17 -8.74 7.71
N PRO A 65 8.29 -8.04 8.46
CA PRO A 65 7.19 -7.34 7.83
C PRO A 65 7.76 -6.15 7.05
N ASP A 66 7.61 -6.18 5.73
CA ASP A 66 8.17 -5.20 4.80
C ASP A 66 7.31 -3.91 4.75
N PHE A 67 6.84 -3.46 5.91
CA PHE A 67 6.16 -2.18 6.08
C PHE A 67 7.19 -1.21 6.62
N GLY A 68 7.48 -0.11 5.92
CA GLY A 68 8.44 0.83 6.46
C GLY A 68 8.33 2.25 5.95
N GLY A 69 9.34 3.02 6.35
CA GLY A 69 9.54 4.44 6.12
C GLY A 69 11.05 4.68 6.04
N GLU A 70 11.53 5.85 6.45
CA GLU A 70 12.95 6.19 6.33
C GLU A 70 13.88 5.14 6.97
N ALA A 71 14.96 4.79 6.26
CA ALA A 71 15.96 3.83 6.70
C ALA A 71 16.69 4.28 7.98
N SER A 72 16.79 5.59 8.18
CA SER A 72 17.17 6.25 9.42
C SER A 72 16.55 7.66 9.44
N PRO A 73 16.38 8.31 10.61
CA PRO A 73 15.75 9.63 10.67
C PRO A 73 16.45 10.65 9.77
N GLY A 74 15.71 11.21 8.80
CA GLY A 74 16.19 12.15 7.79
C GLY A 74 16.84 11.52 6.56
N SER A 75 16.79 10.20 6.41
CA SER A 75 17.32 9.49 5.23
C SER A 75 16.37 9.59 4.04
N VAL A 76 16.93 9.67 2.83
CA VAL A 76 16.18 9.55 1.57
C VAL A 76 15.81 8.08 1.27
N ASP A 77 16.63 7.16 1.75
CA ASP A 77 16.39 5.72 1.60
C ASP A 77 15.22 5.30 2.47
N ILE A 78 14.35 4.43 1.94
CA ILE A 78 13.25 3.81 2.67
C ILE A 78 13.48 2.30 2.81
N TYR A 79 13.00 1.72 3.91
CA TYR A 79 12.79 0.28 4.01
C TYR A 79 11.31 -0.04 3.83
N GLY A 80 11.00 -1.20 3.27
CA GLY A 80 9.62 -1.63 3.08
C GLY A 80 8.91 -1.03 1.88
N MET A 81 7.65 -1.42 1.73
CA MET A 81 6.75 -0.96 0.68
C MET A 81 5.98 0.28 1.16
N PRO A 82 6.24 1.48 0.62
CA PRO A 82 5.48 2.69 0.96
C PRO A 82 4.06 2.60 0.43
N TYR A 83 3.16 3.35 1.06
CA TYR A 83 1.79 3.52 0.59
C TYR A 83 1.37 4.99 0.66
N ALA A 84 0.47 5.39 -0.24
CA ALA A 84 -0.11 6.72 -0.28
C ALA A 84 -1.63 6.63 -0.43
N ILE A 85 -2.33 7.57 0.19
CA ILE A 85 -3.78 7.73 0.05
C ILE A 85 -4.06 8.78 -1.01
N VAL A 86 -4.86 8.41 -2.01
CA VAL A 86 -5.39 9.27 -3.07
C VAL A 86 -6.92 9.27 -3.01
N ASP A 87 -7.58 10.32 -3.48
CA ASP A 87 -9.04 10.30 -3.67
C ASP A 87 -9.42 9.91 -5.10
N GLY A 88 -10.73 9.81 -5.35
CA GLY A 88 -11.27 9.48 -6.66
C GLY A 88 -11.03 10.52 -7.76
N THR A 89 -10.46 11.69 -7.42
CA THR A 89 -10.09 12.74 -8.39
C THR A 89 -8.66 12.59 -8.90
N GLN A 90 -7.84 11.73 -8.28
CA GLN A 90 -6.50 11.42 -8.75
C GLN A 90 -6.56 10.85 -10.18
N LEU A 91 -5.93 11.57 -11.12
CA LEU A 91 -5.88 11.15 -12.51
C LEU A 91 -5.13 9.83 -12.66
N LYS A 92 -5.74 8.92 -13.41
CA LYS A 92 -5.16 7.63 -13.76
C LYS A 92 -4.03 7.81 -14.78
N GLN A 93 -2.90 7.16 -14.52
CA GLN A 93 -1.72 7.16 -15.37
C GLN A 93 -1.62 5.86 -16.15
N ALA A 94 -1.06 5.96 -17.37
CA ALA A 94 -0.61 4.80 -18.12
C ALA A 94 0.81 4.45 -17.69
N VAL A 95 1.07 3.18 -17.40
CA VAL A 95 2.37 2.69 -16.91
C VAL A 95 2.93 1.70 -17.92
N THR A 96 4.24 1.75 -18.14
CA THR A 96 4.95 0.75 -18.95
C THR A 96 5.51 -0.33 -18.03
N PHE A 97 5.24 -1.59 -18.37
CA PHE A 97 5.63 -2.74 -17.55
C PHE A 97 6.66 -3.61 -18.27
N GLN A 98 7.59 -4.17 -17.50
CA GLN A 98 8.50 -5.21 -17.98
C GLN A 98 7.74 -6.53 -18.22
N TYR A 99 6.78 -6.85 -17.34
CA TYR A 99 5.89 -8.00 -17.43
C TYR A 99 4.45 -7.48 -17.53
N TRP A 100 4.09 -6.98 -18.71
CA TRP A 100 2.79 -6.33 -18.93
C TRP A 100 1.62 -7.31 -18.78
N ASP A 101 1.84 -8.59 -19.02
CA ASP A 101 0.85 -9.66 -18.94
C ASP A 101 0.42 -9.98 -17.50
N GLU A 102 1.15 -9.47 -16.50
CA GLU A 102 0.81 -9.54 -15.07
C GLU A 102 0.09 -8.28 -14.56
N SER A 103 -0.30 -7.36 -15.46
CA SER A 103 -0.92 -6.07 -15.13
C SER A 103 -2.33 -5.96 -15.70
N ASP A 104 -3.27 -5.41 -14.92
CA ASP A 104 -4.63 -5.08 -15.38
C ASP A 104 -4.68 -3.80 -16.25
N GLY A 105 -3.65 -2.96 -16.15
CA GLY A 105 -3.64 -1.61 -16.73
C GLY A 105 -3.03 -1.53 -18.12
N VAL A 106 -3.16 -2.57 -18.94
CA VAL A 106 -2.54 -2.65 -20.27
C VAL A 106 -3.51 -3.14 -21.35
N ASN A 107 -3.19 -2.85 -22.61
CA ASN A 107 -3.80 -3.49 -23.75
C ASN A 107 -3.11 -4.84 -24.03
N TYR A 108 -3.79 -5.95 -23.71
CA TYR A 108 -3.24 -7.31 -23.85
C TYR A 108 -2.85 -7.73 -25.28
N SER A 109 -3.25 -6.97 -26.31
CA SER A 109 -2.79 -7.23 -27.70
C SER A 109 -1.47 -6.54 -28.02
N THR A 110 -1.09 -5.50 -27.28
CA THR A 110 0.06 -4.64 -27.60
C THR A 110 1.05 -4.51 -26.45
N GLY A 111 0.68 -4.91 -25.23
CA GLY A 111 1.43 -4.69 -24.00
C GLY A 111 1.52 -3.23 -23.56
N GLN A 112 0.89 -2.29 -24.28
CA GLN A 112 0.95 -0.88 -23.93
C GLN A 112 0.04 -0.55 -22.75
N GLY A 113 0.56 0.23 -21.81
CA GLY A 113 -0.22 0.76 -20.69
C GLY A 113 -1.37 1.65 -21.15
N ILE A 114 -2.48 1.56 -20.43
CA ILE A 114 -3.63 2.47 -20.54
C ILE A 114 -3.81 3.24 -19.24
N PRO A 115 -4.44 4.43 -19.25
CA PRO A 115 -4.75 5.17 -18.02
C PRO A 115 -5.59 4.33 -17.04
N PHE A 116 -4.93 3.74 -16.04
CA PHE A 116 -5.56 2.79 -15.13
C PHE A 116 -5.20 3.03 -13.66
N TYR A 117 -3.93 3.26 -13.36
CA TYR A 117 -3.42 3.36 -11.99
C TYR A 117 -3.45 4.79 -11.47
N PRO A 118 -4.03 5.08 -10.29
CA PRO A 118 -4.09 6.43 -9.72
C PRO A 118 -2.77 6.80 -9.05
N ILE A 119 -1.67 6.80 -9.81
CA ILE A 119 -0.33 7.12 -9.30
C ILE A 119 -0.18 8.64 -9.23
N PRO A 120 0.05 9.23 -8.03
CA PRO A 120 0.27 10.66 -7.89
C PRO A 120 1.65 11.05 -8.47
N ALA A 121 1.79 12.28 -8.99
CA ALA A 121 3.07 12.74 -9.55
C ALA A 121 4.22 12.76 -8.53
N GLN A 122 3.87 12.92 -7.24
CA GLN A 122 4.78 12.84 -6.11
C GLN A 122 5.48 11.49 -6.04
N ALA A 123 4.78 10.39 -6.35
CA ALA A 123 5.35 9.05 -6.41
C ALA A 123 6.45 8.88 -7.47
N VAL A 124 6.47 9.74 -8.48
CA VAL A 124 7.49 9.72 -9.54
C VAL A 124 8.66 10.66 -9.22
N THR A 125 8.40 11.71 -8.45
CA THR A 125 9.31 12.87 -8.36
C THR A 125 9.85 13.15 -6.96
N GLN A 126 9.27 12.57 -5.92
CA GLN A 126 9.65 12.83 -4.53
C GLN A 126 10.15 11.54 -3.88
N PRO A 127 11.19 11.65 -3.03
CA PRO A 127 11.62 10.51 -2.22
C PRO A 127 10.50 10.11 -1.25
N HIS A 128 10.58 8.88 -0.75
CA HIS A 128 9.64 8.28 0.23
C HIS A 128 8.28 7.82 -0.31
N TRP A 129 7.86 8.30 -1.48
CA TRP A 129 6.58 7.89 -2.07
C TRP A 129 6.64 6.55 -2.82
N VAL A 130 7.77 6.25 -3.44
CA VAL A 130 8.16 4.97 -4.09
C VAL A 130 9.67 4.82 -3.86
N GLU A 131 10.17 3.57 -3.81
CA GLU A 131 11.61 3.29 -3.67
C GLU A 131 12.46 4.22 -4.54
N GLY A 132 13.33 5.00 -3.89
CA GLY A 132 14.38 5.76 -4.56
C GLY A 132 13.90 6.90 -5.47
N GLY A 133 12.92 7.71 -5.04
CA GLY A 133 12.52 8.95 -5.72
C GLY A 133 13.67 9.95 -5.92
N VAL A 134 14.50 9.69 -6.93
CA VAL A 134 15.57 10.56 -7.39
C VAL A 134 14.97 11.56 -8.38
N GLN A 135 15.24 12.84 -8.15
CA GLN A 135 14.90 13.91 -9.10
C GLN A 135 15.49 13.58 -10.49
N PRO A 136 14.71 13.68 -11.58
CA PRO A 136 15.30 13.62 -12.91
C PRO A 136 16.31 14.76 -13.05
N SER A 137 17.55 14.42 -13.40
CA SER A 137 18.61 15.38 -13.74
C SER A 137 18.27 16.19 -14.99
#